data_AF-A0A0N0VNT0-F1
#
_entry.id   AF-A0A0N0VNT0-F1
#
_cell.length_a   1.000
_cell.length_b   1.000
_cell.length_c   1.000
_cell.angle_alpha   90.00
_cell.angle_beta   90.00
_cell.angle_gamma   90.00
#
_symmetry.space_group_name_H-M   'P 1'
#
loop_
_entity.id
_entity.type
_entity.pdbx_description
1 polymer ?
#
loop_
_entity_poly.entity_id
_entity_poly.type
_entity_poly.pdbx_seq_one_letter_code
_entity_poly.pdbx_strand_id
1 'polypeptide(L)'
;MSRETWKKVFSTIPDRELVELVDYWSIQVKGFRQINQENIKHARAMVIAEALKPRNLKMIKAYYSINDDDTDEPADKGDEITLDALIELYEEGKELHLILGGIYASEEEKFEKLALEFEEALLEKYEVDELSSLVDRQEKKEEEVAPVKVDSHSPSITEWEKKWNKSEDKNKDLRAKIGEWEKKYSQLKQQSKEEKQSALTEKLKLQQELGTERAQHRETVENNKKTAEENEALKEEVAKLKGEISHLNAMLLHQQQEVAATTTARADEKPPIITDQKEIFLVGDPKNKLTENSAKHTFHVLELKDVPDALDSDLLEKCDEVWMMTYLVPPQMRRKIKRTVQKNIKEFNDFPTMKRYIEKG
;
A
#
# COMPACT_ATOMS: atom_id res chain seq x y z
N MET A 1 -23.57 -21.44 -23.12
CA MET A 1 -24.83 -20.88 -22.58
C MET A 1 -25.74 -20.35 -23.68
N SER A 2 -26.84 -21.05 -23.93
CA SER A 2 -27.78 -20.71 -25.00
C SER A 2 -28.77 -19.61 -24.58
N ARG A 3 -29.25 -18.83 -25.55
CA ARG A 3 -30.34 -17.86 -25.34
C ARG A 3 -31.66 -18.53 -24.92
N GLU A 4 -31.83 -19.80 -25.30
CA GLU A 4 -33.00 -20.61 -25.02
C GLU A 4 -33.06 -21.00 -23.54
N THR A 5 -31.92 -21.31 -22.92
CA THR A 5 -31.82 -21.60 -21.47
C THR A 5 -32.33 -20.42 -20.64
N TRP A 6 -31.85 -19.20 -20.91
CA TRP A 6 -32.31 -18.01 -20.18
C TRP A 6 -33.78 -17.66 -20.44
N LYS A 7 -34.29 -18.01 -21.62
CA LYS A 7 -35.73 -17.88 -21.92
C LYS A 7 -36.57 -18.80 -21.03
N LYS A 8 -36.09 -20.02 -20.76
CA LYS A 8 -36.75 -20.94 -19.81
C LYS A 8 -36.74 -20.36 -18.38
N VAL A 9 -35.59 -19.87 -17.90
CA VAL A 9 -35.50 -19.22 -16.58
C VAL A 9 -36.49 -18.06 -16.46
N PHE A 10 -36.57 -17.17 -17.45
CA PHE A 10 -37.54 -16.08 -17.39
C PHE A 10 -39.01 -16.53 -17.47
N SER A 11 -39.26 -17.71 -18.04
CA SER A 11 -40.61 -18.27 -18.11
C SER A 11 -41.12 -18.78 -16.75
N THR A 12 -40.23 -19.06 -15.80
CA THR A 12 -40.56 -19.53 -14.45
C THR A 12 -40.73 -18.40 -13.42
N ILE A 13 -40.63 -17.13 -13.84
CA ILE A 13 -40.84 -15.97 -12.96
C ILE A 13 -42.36 -15.67 -12.86
N PRO A 14 -42.97 -15.64 -11.67
CA PRO A 14 -44.35 -15.19 -11.47
C PRO A 14 -44.61 -13.77 -12.01
N ASP A 15 -45.83 -13.48 -12.45
CA ASP A 15 -46.13 -12.17 -13.07
C ASP A 15 -45.97 -11.01 -12.09
N ARG A 16 -46.31 -11.22 -10.82
CA ARG A 16 -46.15 -10.22 -9.75
C ARG A 16 -44.68 -9.86 -9.57
N GLU A 17 -43.84 -10.87 -9.49
CA GLU A 17 -42.41 -10.71 -9.25
C GLU A 17 -41.70 -10.14 -10.49
N LEU A 18 -42.12 -10.57 -11.69
CA LEU A 18 -41.56 -10.06 -12.93
C LEU A 18 -41.74 -8.55 -13.08
N VAL A 19 -42.82 -7.98 -12.54
CA VAL A 19 -43.03 -6.52 -12.51
C VAL A 19 -41.97 -5.83 -11.64
N GLU A 20 -41.69 -6.37 -10.46
CA GLU A 20 -40.70 -5.85 -9.53
C GLU A 20 -39.28 -5.95 -10.12
N LEU A 21 -38.96 -7.10 -10.72
CA LEU A 21 -37.67 -7.34 -11.38
C LEU A 21 -37.46 -6.44 -12.61
N VAL A 22 -38.51 -6.13 -13.38
CA VAL A 22 -38.42 -5.21 -14.52
C VAL A 22 -38.03 -3.79 -14.09
N ASP A 23 -38.59 -3.32 -12.98
CA ASP A 23 -38.25 -2.01 -12.41
C ASP A 23 -36.82 -2.02 -11.86
N TYR A 24 -36.46 -3.06 -11.11
CA TYR A 24 -35.12 -3.23 -10.56
C TYR A 24 -34.04 -3.30 -11.65
N TRP A 25 -34.25 -4.09 -12.71
CA TRP A 25 -33.35 -4.18 -13.85
C TRP A 25 -33.44 -2.97 -14.80
N SER A 26 -34.35 -2.02 -14.54
CA SER A 26 -34.58 -0.83 -15.36
C SER A 26 -34.82 -1.16 -16.84
N ILE A 27 -35.61 -2.21 -17.12
CA ILE A 27 -35.88 -2.68 -18.48
C ILE A 27 -36.98 -1.82 -19.11
N GLN A 28 -36.64 -1.13 -20.21
CA GLN A 28 -37.59 -0.34 -20.98
C GLN A 28 -38.20 -1.14 -22.12
N VAL A 29 -39.49 -1.44 -22.02
CA VAL A 29 -40.24 -2.16 -23.08
C VAL A 29 -40.92 -1.17 -24.01
N LYS A 30 -40.59 -1.24 -25.31
CA LYS A 30 -41.18 -0.37 -26.33
C LYS A 30 -42.70 -0.55 -26.39
N GLY A 31 -43.45 0.54 -26.24
CA GLY A 31 -44.91 0.54 -26.26
C GLY A 31 -45.57 0.65 -24.89
N PHE A 32 -44.79 0.48 -23.81
CA PHE A 32 -45.26 0.65 -22.44
C PHE A 32 -44.49 1.80 -21.78
N ARG A 33 -45.20 2.69 -21.07
CA ARG A 33 -44.55 3.73 -20.26
C ARG A 33 -43.96 3.14 -18.97
N GLN A 34 -44.66 2.17 -18.38
CA GLN A 34 -44.25 1.42 -17.21
C GLN A 34 -44.93 0.04 -17.27
N ILE A 35 -44.22 -1.00 -16.82
CA ILE A 35 -44.78 -2.33 -16.64
C ILE A 35 -45.41 -2.39 -15.26
N ASN A 36 -46.66 -2.86 -15.18
CA ASN A 36 -47.42 -2.98 -13.93
C ASN A 36 -48.24 -4.28 -13.95
N GLN A 37 -48.87 -4.60 -12.82
CA GLN A 37 -49.64 -5.84 -12.66
C GLN A 37 -50.83 -5.97 -13.63
N GLU A 38 -51.37 -4.85 -14.11
CA GLU A 38 -52.49 -4.84 -15.05
C GLU A 38 -52.05 -5.18 -16.49
N ASN A 39 -50.83 -4.80 -16.87
CA ASN A 39 -50.34 -4.94 -18.24
C ASN A 39 -49.31 -6.06 -18.44
N ILE A 40 -48.75 -6.62 -17.35
CA ILE A 40 -47.68 -7.63 -17.41
C ILE A 40 -48.06 -8.86 -18.24
N LYS A 41 -49.30 -9.35 -18.11
CA LYS A 41 -49.80 -10.51 -18.88
C LYS A 41 -49.61 -10.35 -20.38
N HIS A 42 -49.84 -9.15 -20.91
CA HIS A 42 -49.70 -8.83 -22.32
C HIS A 42 -48.26 -8.43 -22.69
N ALA A 43 -47.53 -7.85 -21.73
CA ALA A 43 -46.17 -7.37 -21.94
C ALA A 43 -45.11 -8.46 -21.72
N ARG A 44 -45.41 -9.59 -21.07
CA ARG A 44 -44.48 -10.64 -20.65
C ARG A 44 -43.55 -11.10 -21.77
N ALA A 45 -44.10 -11.42 -22.94
CA ALA A 45 -43.30 -11.83 -24.08
C ALA A 45 -42.31 -10.74 -24.55
N MET A 46 -42.74 -9.46 -24.50
CA MET A 46 -41.90 -8.32 -24.86
C MET A 46 -40.84 -8.03 -23.80
N VAL A 47 -41.20 -8.16 -22.52
CA VAL A 47 -40.28 -8.07 -21.38
C VAL A 47 -39.18 -9.11 -21.51
N ILE A 48 -39.54 -10.39 -21.72
CA ILE A 48 -38.58 -11.49 -21.89
C ILE A 48 -37.69 -11.25 -23.11
N ALA A 49 -38.25 -10.79 -24.23
CA ALA A 49 -37.47 -10.47 -25.43
C ALA A 49 -36.45 -9.33 -25.19
N GLU A 50 -36.81 -8.34 -24.37
CA GLU A 50 -35.95 -7.22 -23.98
C GLU A 50 -34.88 -7.66 -22.97
N ALA A 51 -35.23 -8.51 -22.01
CA ALA A 51 -34.31 -9.11 -21.02
C ALA A 51 -33.23 -9.97 -21.69
N LEU A 52 -33.57 -10.70 -22.75
CA LEU A 52 -32.64 -11.52 -23.53
C LEU A 52 -31.66 -10.71 -24.40
N LYS A 53 -31.75 -9.38 -24.45
CA LYS A 53 -30.76 -8.57 -25.18
C LYS A 53 -29.40 -8.62 -24.47
N PRO A 54 -28.27 -8.68 -25.21
CA PRO A 54 -26.95 -8.86 -24.60
C PRO A 54 -26.60 -7.88 -23.47
N ARG A 55 -27.01 -6.61 -23.62
CA ARG A 55 -26.81 -5.57 -22.61
C ARG A 55 -27.55 -5.86 -21.31
N ASN A 56 -28.83 -6.22 -21.40
CA ASN A 56 -29.69 -6.46 -20.24
C ASN A 56 -29.35 -7.80 -19.61
N LEU A 57 -29.16 -8.84 -20.43
CA LEU A 57 -28.77 -10.17 -19.97
C LEU A 57 -27.47 -10.16 -19.17
N LYS A 58 -26.50 -9.31 -19.53
CA LYS A 58 -25.26 -9.16 -18.74
C LYS A 58 -25.53 -8.61 -17.33
N MET A 59 -26.44 -7.63 -17.20
CA MET A 59 -26.81 -7.07 -15.89
C MET A 59 -27.63 -8.06 -15.06
N ILE A 60 -28.56 -8.76 -15.71
CA ILE A 60 -29.41 -9.77 -15.07
C ILE A 60 -28.58 -10.96 -14.59
N LYS A 61 -27.61 -11.42 -15.39
CA LYS A 61 -26.64 -12.44 -14.94
C LYS A 61 -25.89 -11.99 -13.69
N ALA A 62 -25.40 -10.75 -13.68
CA ALA A 62 -24.72 -10.21 -12.50
C ALA A 62 -25.65 -10.18 -11.28
N TYR A 63 -26.94 -9.88 -11.43
CA TYR A 63 -27.91 -9.95 -10.34
C TYR A 63 -27.97 -11.35 -9.72
N TYR A 64 -28.06 -12.41 -10.54
CA TYR A 64 -28.07 -13.79 -10.01
C TYR A 64 -26.70 -14.28 -9.52
N SER A 65 -25.59 -13.70 -10.00
CA SER A 65 -24.25 -13.97 -9.47
C SER A 65 -24.00 -13.31 -8.10
N ILE A 66 -24.69 -12.21 -7.77
CA ILE A 66 -24.45 -11.41 -6.56
C ILE A 66 -25.11 -12.01 -5.30
N ASN A 67 -26.03 -12.97 -5.45
CA ASN A 67 -26.63 -13.67 -4.31
C ASN A 67 -25.69 -14.69 -3.62
N ASP A 68 -24.43 -14.80 -4.07
CA ASP A 68 -23.39 -15.63 -3.42
C ASP A 68 -22.46 -14.80 -2.48
N ASP A 69 -22.47 -13.47 -2.55
CA ASP A 69 -21.52 -12.60 -1.81
C ASP A 69 -22.16 -11.77 -0.67
N ASP A 70 -23.48 -11.55 -0.67
CA ASP A 70 -24.16 -10.66 0.31
C ASP A 70 -24.89 -11.40 1.46
N THR A 71 -24.70 -12.71 1.61
CA THR A 71 -25.04 -13.39 2.87
C THR A 71 -23.83 -13.33 3.80
N ASP A 72 -23.91 -12.46 4.82
CA ASP A 72 -22.99 -12.35 5.97
C ASP A 72 -23.00 -13.60 6.89
N GLU A 73 -23.22 -14.79 6.32
CA GLU A 73 -22.88 -16.06 6.95
C GLU A 73 -21.72 -16.66 6.17
N PRO A 74 -20.67 -17.19 6.82
CA PRO A 74 -19.73 -18.04 6.14
C PRO A 74 -20.50 -19.30 5.77
N ALA A 75 -21.19 -19.29 4.63
CA ALA A 75 -21.54 -20.52 3.96
C ALA A 75 -20.21 -21.23 3.74
N ASP A 76 -20.05 -22.34 4.46
CA ASP A 76 -18.92 -23.23 4.34
C ASP A 76 -18.63 -23.42 2.84
N LYS A 77 -17.48 -22.90 2.41
CA LYS A 77 -16.94 -23.06 1.06
C LYS A 77 -16.52 -24.52 0.87
N GLY A 78 -17.51 -25.41 0.85
CA GLY A 78 -17.29 -26.85 0.88
C GLY A 78 -18.53 -27.71 0.65
N ASP A 79 -19.75 -27.17 0.79
CA ASP A 79 -20.94 -27.95 0.45
C ASP A 79 -21.09 -27.96 -1.08
N GLU A 80 -20.69 -29.08 -1.69
CA GLU A 80 -21.01 -29.37 -3.08
C GLU A 80 -22.51 -29.16 -3.28
N ILE A 81 -22.92 -28.25 -4.17
CA ILE A 81 -24.33 -28.06 -4.51
C ILE A 81 -24.83 -29.37 -5.11
N THR A 82 -25.62 -30.14 -4.35
CA THR A 82 -26.18 -31.42 -4.77
C THR A 82 -27.60 -31.25 -5.30
N LEU A 83 -28.05 -32.21 -6.11
CA LEU A 83 -29.41 -32.25 -6.65
C LEU A 83 -30.47 -32.26 -5.54
N ASP A 84 -30.25 -33.05 -4.48
CA ASP A 84 -31.18 -33.17 -3.36
C ASP A 84 -31.33 -31.83 -2.61
N ALA A 85 -30.22 -31.12 -2.38
CA ALA A 85 -30.26 -29.79 -1.77
C ALA A 85 -31.06 -28.79 -2.61
N LEU A 86 -30.95 -28.83 -3.94
CA LEU A 86 -31.74 -27.97 -4.82
C LEU A 86 -33.25 -28.27 -4.76
N ILE A 87 -33.60 -29.55 -4.64
CA ILE A 87 -35.00 -29.99 -4.49
C ILE A 87 -35.56 -29.56 -3.14
N GLU A 88 -34.80 -29.73 -2.05
CA GLU A 88 -35.18 -29.26 -0.72
C GLU A 88 -35.43 -27.75 -0.71
N LEU A 89 -34.51 -26.96 -1.30
CA LEU A 89 -34.66 -25.51 -1.40
C LEU A 89 -35.95 -25.09 -2.13
N TYR A 90 -36.32 -25.80 -3.19
CA TYR A 90 -37.57 -25.55 -3.90
C TYR A 90 -38.79 -25.93 -3.05
N GLU A 91 -38.75 -27.06 -2.34
CA GLU A 91 -39.83 -27.50 -1.45
C GLU A 91 -40.01 -26.61 -0.22
N GLU A 92 -38.94 -25.99 0.26
CA GLU A 92 -38.95 -24.95 1.30
C GLU A 92 -39.58 -23.64 0.83
N GLY A 93 -39.86 -23.51 -0.48
CA GLY A 93 -40.57 -22.38 -1.06
C GLY A 93 -39.67 -21.31 -1.69
N LYS A 94 -38.39 -21.60 -1.95
CA LYS A 94 -37.57 -20.70 -2.78
C LYS A 94 -38.07 -20.69 -4.22
N GLU A 95 -38.08 -19.51 -4.83
CA GLU A 95 -38.58 -19.32 -6.19
C GLU A 95 -37.65 -19.98 -7.22
N LEU A 96 -38.26 -20.69 -8.17
CA LEU A 96 -37.55 -21.53 -9.14
C LEU A 96 -36.55 -20.74 -10.00
N HIS A 97 -36.88 -19.50 -10.33
CA HIS A 97 -36.04 -18.65 -11.17
C HIS A 97 -34.78 -18.16 -10.43
N LEU A 98 -34.79 -18.05 -9.08
CA LEU A 98 -33.61 -17.71 -8.28
C LEU A 98 -32.63 -18.89 -8.25
N ILE A 99 -33.15 -20.10 -8.08
CA ILE A 99 -32.36 -21.33 -8.07
C ILE A 99 -31.71 -21.55 -9.44
N LEU A 100 -32.51 -21.62 -10.51
CA LEU A 100 -32.00 -21.82 -11.87
C LEU A 100 -31.14 -20.64 -12.34
N GLY A 101 -31.54 -19.41 -12.02
CA GLY A 101 -30.81 -18.20 -12.36
C GLY A 101 -29.41 -18.16 -11.75
N GLY A 102 -29.28 -18.57 -10.48
CA GLY A 102 -27.98 -18.66 -9.79
C GLY A 102 -27.07 -19.72 -10.40
N ILE A 103 -27.59 -20.93 -10.62
CA ILE A 103 -26.80 -22.04 -11.19
C ILE A 103 -26.35 -21.69 -12.62
N TYR A 104 -27.25 -21.14 -13.45
CA TYR A 104 -26.92 -20.72 -14.80
C TYR A 104 -26.08 -19.43 -14.86
N ALA A 105 -25.96 -18.64 -13.79
CA ALA A 105 -25.08 -17.48 -13.79
C ALA A 105 -23.59 -17.84 -13.59
N SER A 106 -23.29 -19.01 -13.03
CA SER A 106 -21.91 -19.45 -12.75
C SER A 106 -21.07 -19.80 -13.99
N GLU A 107 -21.70 -20.00 -15.15
CA GLU A 107 -21.05 -20.34 -16.44
C GLU A 107 -20.15 -21.60 -16.44
N GLU A 108 -20.15 -22.43 -15.39
CA GLU A 108 -19.40 -23.70 -15.36
C GLU A 108 -20.20 -24.88 -15.92
N GLU A 109 -19.53 -25.76 -16.66
CA GLU A 109 -20.16 -26.92 -17.32
C GLU A 109 -20.76 -27.93 -16.31
N LYS A 110 -20.19 -28.00 -15.09
CA LYS A 110 -20.72 -28.86 -14.01
C LYS A 110 -22.08 -28.39 -13.52
N PHE A 111 -22.22 -27.09 -13.31
CA PHE A 111 -23.47 -26.46 -12.89
C PHE A 111 -24.53 -26.47 -13.99
N GLU A 112 -24.12 -26.39 -15.26
CA GLU A 112 -25.05 -26.55 -16.38
C GLU A 112 -25.67 -27.96 -16.41
N LYS A 113 -24.89 -29.01 -16.13
CA LYS A 113 -25.40 -30.39 -16.02
C LYS A 113 -26.31 -30.56 -14.81
N LEU A 114 -25.90 -30.03 -13.65
CA LEU A 114 -26.71 -30.08 -12.43
C LEU A 114 -28.07 -29.36 -12.60
N ALA A 115 -28.08 -28.21 -13.28
CA ALA A 115 -29.32 -27.51 -13.56
C ALA A 115 -30.26 -28.33 -14.46
N LEU A 116 -29.73 -29.02 -15.48
CA LEU A 116 -30.54 -29.89 -16.34
C LEU A 116 -31.10 -31.09 -15.57
N GLU A 117 -30.28 -31.74 -14.74
CA GLU A 117 -30.71 -32.84 -13.86
C GLU A 117 -31.80 -32.37 -12.89
N PHE A 118 -31.69 -31.14 -12.38
CA PHE A 118 -32.71 -30.52 -11.53
C PHE A 118 -34.00 -30.19 -12.29
N GLU A 119 -33.92 -29.67 -13.51
CA GLU A 119 -35.09 -29.46 -14.37
C GLU A 119 -35.83 -30.78 -14.60
N GLU A 120 -35.12 -31.85 -14.99
CA GLU A 120 -35.69 -33.17 -15.24
C GLU A 120 -36.31 -33.78 -13.96
N ALA A 121 -35.63 -33.68 -12.83
CA ALA A 121 -36.13 -34.19 -11.55
C ALA A 121 -37.42 -33.49 -11.10
N LEU A 122 -37.56 -32.18 -11.34
CA LEU A 122 -38.80 -31.45 -11.03
C LEU A 122 -39.95 -31.84 -11.97
N LEU A 123 -39.68 -31.98 -13.27
CA LEU A 123 -40.69 -32.39 -14.24
C LEU A 123 -41.22 -33.80 -13.94
N GLU A 124 -40.32 -34.73 -13.56
CA GLU A 124 -40.67 -36.10 -13.18
C GLU A 124 -41.42 -36.14 -11.84
N LYS A 125 -40.93 -35.44 -10.81
CA LYS A 125 -41.52 -35.46 -9.46
C LYS A 125 -42.93 -34.87 -9.39
N TYR A 126 -43.22 -33.85 -10.21
CA TYR A 126 -44.52 -33.15 -10.19
C TYR A 126 -45.44 -33.50 -11.37
N GLU A 127 -45.01 -34.42 -12.24
CA GLU A 127 -45.71 -34.85 -13.46
C GLU A 127 -46.15 -33.67 -14.32
N VAL A 128 -45.19 -32.87 -14.77
CA VAL A 128 -45.44 -31.66 -15.56
C VAL A 128 -44.55 -31.65 -16.80
N ASP A 129 -45.09 -31.23 -17.95
CA ASP A 129 -44.35 -31.16 -19.22
C ASP A 129 -43.46 -29.91 -19.34
N GLU A 130 -43.78 -28.84 -18.60
CA GLU A 130 -43.06 -27.56 -18.62
C GLU A 130 -42.94 -26.93 -17.22
N LEU A 131 -41.77 -26.37 -16.91
CA LEU A 131 -41.49 -25.70 -15.62
C LEU A 131 -42.39 -24.47 -15.36
N SER A 132 -42.87 -23.82 -16.42
CA SER A 132 -43.81 -22.69 -16.36
C SER A 132 -45.12 -23.07 -15.64
N SER A 133 -45.57 -24.32 -15.81
CA SER A 133 -46.83 -24.81 -15.25
C SER A 133 -46.76 -25.07 -13.73
N LEU A 134 -45.55 -25.13 -13.15
CA LEU A 134 -45.37 -25.22 -11.70
C LEU A 134 -45.71 -23.89 -11.00
N VAL A 135 -45.41 -22.76 -11.67
CA VAL A 135 -45.73 -21.41 -11.19
C VAL A 135 -47.24 -21.19 -11.16
N ASP A 136 -47.93 -21.56 -12.24
CA ASP A 136 -49.38 -21.45 -12.36
C ASP A 136 -50.12 -22.30 -11.30
N ARG A 137 -49.53 -23.42 -10.86
CA ARG A 137 -50.09 -24.26 -9.78
C ARG A 137 -49.94 -23.61 -8.40
N GLN A 138 -48.85 -22.90 -8.14
CA GLN A 138 -48.65 -22.16 -6.88
C GLN A 138 -49.59 -20.96 -6.79
N GLU A 139 -49.72 -20.17 -7.86
CA GLU A 139 -50.64 -19.02 -7.89
C GLU A 139 -52.11 -19.44 -7.70
N LYS A 140 -52.54 -20.56 -8.30
CA LYS A 140 -53.90 -21.10 -8.11
C LYS A 140 -54.16 -21.61 -6.70
N LYS A 141 -53.16 -22.21 -6.04
CA LYS A 141 -53.28 -22.62 -4.63
C LYS A 141 -53.41 -21.41 -3.69
N GLU A 142 -52.79 -20.28 -4.02
CA GLU A 142 -52.94 -19.05 -3.23
C GLU A 142 -54.30 -18.36 -3.48
N GLU A 143 -54.84 -18.40 -4.70
CA GLU A 143 -56.16 -17.84 -5.02
C GLU A 143 -57.35 -18.65 -4.44
N GLU A 144 -57.23 -19.98 -4.27
CA GLU A 144 -58.33 -20.82 -3.74
C GLU A 144 -58.53 -20.74 -2.21
N VAL A 145 -57.62 -20.13 -1.44
CA VAL A 145 -57.66 -20.15 0.04
C VAL A 145 -58.51 -19.02 0.66
N ALA A 146 -59.23 -18.22 -0.14
CA ALA A 146 -60.26 -17.29 0.35
C ALA A 146 -61.64 -17.64 -0.25
N PRO A 147 -62.62 -18.16 0.52
CA PRO A 147 -63.14 -17.50 1.73
C PRO A 147 -63.46 -18.46 2.92
N VAL A 148 -63.06 -18.06 4.13
CA VAL A 148 -63.52 -18.75 5.36
C VAL A 148 -64.97 -18.37 5.66
N LYS A 149 -65.90 -19.30 5.43
CA LYS A 149 -67.21 -19.30 6.09
C LYS A 149 -67.01 -19.75 7.54
N VAL A 150 -67.28 -18.84 8.46
CA VAL A 150 -67.33 -19.09 9.90
C VAL A 150 -68.61 -19.86 10.19
N ASP A 151 -68.50 -21.08 10.68
CA ASP A 151 -69.54 -21.63 11.55
C ASP A 151 -68.96 -22.39 12.75
N SER A 152 -69.37 -21.88 13.91
CA SER A 152 -69.43 -22.45 15.27
C SER A 152 -68.60 -23.70 15.63
N HIS A 153 -67.58 -23.52 16.47
CA HIS A 153 -67.26 -24.38 17.64
C HIS A 153 -66.41 -23.58 18.65
N SER A 154 -67.03 -23.17 19.76
CA SER A 154 -66.40 -22.45 20.87
C SER A 154 -65.77 -23.44 21.86
N PRO A 155 -64.42 -23.56 21.82
CA PRO A 155 -63.63 -23.30 23.02
C PRO A 155 -62.35 -22.47 22.74
N SER A 156 -62.38 -21.49 21.82
CA SER A 156 -61.15 -20.94 21.23
C SER A 156 -60.89 -19.43 21.39
N ILE A 157 -61.83 -18.61 21.87
CA ILE A 157 -61.66 -17.13 21.89
C ILE A 157 -60.48 -16.68 22.77
N THR A 158 -60.31 -17.28 23.95
CA THR A 158 -59.19 -16.96 24.87
C THR A 158 -57.83 -17.47 24.36
N GLU A 159 -57.81 -18.54 23.58
CA GLU A 159 -56.58 -19.00 22.92
C GLU A 159 -56.22 -18.13 21.72
N TRP A 160 -57.23 -17.67 20.97
CA TRP A 160 -57.06 -16.71 19.87
C TRP A 160 -56.61 -15.34 20.37
N GLU A 161 -57.16 -14.82 21.47
CA GLU A 161 -56.67 -13.59 22.12
C GLU A 161 -55.22 -13.73 22.59
N LYS A 162 -54.84 -14.88 23.19
CA LYS A 162 -53.44 -15.13 23.56
C LYS A 162 -52.52 -15.22 22.35
N LYS A 163 -52.95 -15.85 21.26
CA LYS A 163 -52.18 -15.90 20.01
C LYS A 163 -52.07 -14.52 19.36
N TRP A 164 -53.13 -13.73 19.41
CA TRP A 164 -53.17 -12.36 18.93
C TRP A 164 -52.19 -11.47 19.69
N ASN A 165 -52.26 -11.45 21.03
CA ASN A 165 -51.35 -10.67 21.86
C ASN A 165 -49.88 -11.10 21.66
N LYS A 166 -49.61 -12.41 21.55
CA LYS A 166 -48.25 -12.91 21.22
C LYS A 166 -47.79 -12.45 19.84
N SER A 167 -48.69 -12.35 18.87
CA SER A 167 -48.37 -11.85 17.53
C SER A 167 -48.13 -10.34 17.55
N GLU A 168 -48.92 -9.59 18.32
CA GLU A 168 -48.77 -8.14 18.49
C GLU A 168 -47.45 -7.79 19.20
N ASP A 169 -47.11 -8.51 20.26
CA ASP A 169 -45.82 -8.37 20.96
C ASP A 169 -44.64 -8.69 20.02
N LYS A 170 -44.73 -9.79 19.26
CA LYS A 170 -43.71 -10.12 18.23
C LYS A 170 -43.61 -9.02 17.17
N ASN A 171 -44.73 -8.46 16.72
CA ASN A 171 -44.74 -7.39 15.72
C ASN A 171 -44.09 -6.12 16.28
N LYS A 172 -44.34 -5.80 17.54
CA LYS A 172 -43.71 -4.69 18.25
C LYS A 172 -42.21 -4.89 18.40
N ASP A 173 -41.77 -6.08 18.77
CA ASP A 173 -40.35 -6.44 18.86
C ASP A 173 -39.66 -6.39 17.49
N LEU A 174 -40.32 -6.88 16.43
CA LEU A 174 -39.81 -6.80 15.06
C LEU A 174 -39.69 -5.35 14.60
N ARG A 175 -40.66 -4.49 14.90
CA ARG A 175 -40.58 -3.05 14.60
C ARG A 175 -39.45 -2.36 15.35
N ALA A 176 -39.22 -2.73 16.62
CA ALA A 176 -38.09 -2.21 17.39
C ALA A 176 -36.76 -2.63 16.75
N LYS A 177 -36.62 -3.91 16.37
CA LYS A 177 -35.45 -4.42 15.66
C LYS A 177 -35.22 -3.72 14.33
N ILE A 178 -36.26 -3.52 13.53
CA ILE A 178 -36.16 -2.76 12.26
C ILE A 178 -35.62 -1.36 12.53
N GLY A 179 -36.16 -0.65 13.53
CA GLY A 179 -35.66 0.69 13.89
C GLY A 179 -34.21 0.70 14.38
N GLU A 180 -33.74 -0.35 15.06
CA GLU A 180 -32.33 -0.52 15.42
C GLU A 180 -31.44 -0.76 14.19
N TRP A 181 -31.89 -1.61 13.28
CA TRP A 181 -31.17 -1.89 12.03
C TRP A 181 -31.11 -0.67 11.11
N GLU A 182 -32.18 0.11 11.00
CA GLU A 182 -32.20 1.38 10.25
C GLU A 182 -31.19 2.39 10.84
N LYS A 183 -31.12 2.49 12.18
CA LYS A 183 -30.13 3.34 12.84
C LYS A 183 -28.70 2.87 12.59
N LYS A 184 -28.44 1.57 12.72
CA LYS A 184 -27.11 0.98 12.42
C LYS A 184 -26.71 1.20 10.97
N TYR A 185 -27.63 0.97 10.04
CA TYR A 185 -27.40 1.19 8.61
C TYR A 185 -27.09 2.66 8.32
N SER A 186 -27.85 3.59 8.89
CA SER A 186 -27.59 5.03 8.75
C SER A 186 -26.21 5.43 9.29
N GLN A 187 -25.82 4.89 10.46
CA GLN A 187 -24.49 5.11 11.04
C GLN A 187 -23.38 4.55 10.16
N LEU A 188 -23.48 3.29 9.72
CA LEU A 188 -22.50 2.65 8.84
C LEU A 188 -22.36 3.39 7.50
N LYS A 189 -23.49 3.85 6.93
CA LYS A 189 -23.49 4.66 5.70
C LYS A 189 -22.75 5.97 5.88
N GLN A 190 -22.92 6.64 7.03
CA GLN A 190 -22.18 7.86 7.34
C GLN A 190 -20.69 7.59 7.54
N GLN A 191 -20.33 6.56 8.32
CA GLN A 191 -18.93 6.15 8.52
C GLN A 191 -18.24 5.81 7.21
N SER A 192 -18.87 5.00 6.34
CA SER A 192 -18.32 4.66 5.03
C SER A 192 -18.09 5.89 4.15
N LYS A 193 -18.94 6.91 4.24
CA LYS A 193 -18.76 8.17 3.50
C LYS A 193 -17.56 8.96 4.04
N GLU A 194 -17.43 9.06 5.35
CA GLU A 194 -16.32 9.74 6.02
C GLU A 194 -14.97 9.03 5.73
N GLU A 195 -14.93 7.70 5.80
CA GLU A 195 -13.76 6.89 5.46
C GLU A 195 -13.36 7.04 3.99
N LYS A 196 -14.32 6.99 3.05
CA LYS A 196 -14.04 7.23 1.62
C LYS A 196 -13.45 8.61 1.37
N GLN A 197 -13.98 9.63 2.05
CA GLN A 197 -13.47 10.98 1.91
C GLN A 197 -12.06 11.12 2.52
N SER A 198 -11.82 10.52 3.68
CA SER A 198 -10.50 10.45 4.31
C SER A 198 -9.47 9.76 3.40
N ALA A 199 -9.80 8.57 2.89
CA ALA A 199 -8.93 7.81 1.99
C ALA A 199 -8.61 8.58 0.69
N LEU A 200 -9.58 9.31 0.13
CA LEU A 200 -9.35 10.18 -1.03
C LEU A 200 -8.37 11.32 -0.72
N THR A 201 -8.51 11.97 0.44
CA THR A 201 -7.59 13.04 0.86
C THR A 201 -6.18 12.51 1.11
N GLU A 202 -6.05 11.34 1.72
CA GLU A 202 -4.77 10.68 1.96
C GLU A 202 -4.10 10.27 0.65
N LYS A 203 -4.85 9.68 -0.28
CA LYS A 203 -4.35 9.35 -1.62
C LYS A 203 -3.81 10.58 -2.36
N LEU A 204 -4.53 11.70 -2.31
CA LEU A 204 -4.08 12.95 -2.94
C LEU A 204 -2.79 13.49 -2.30
N LYS A 205 -2.71 13.42 -0.96
CA LYS A 205 -1.51 13.82 -0.21
C LYS A 205 -0.30 12.97 -0.58
N LEU A 206 -0.44 11.64 -0.59
CA LEU A 206 0.61 10.71 -0.99
C LEU A 206 1.05 10.92 -2.45
N GLN A 207 0.10 11.21 -3.34
CA GLN A 207 0.42 11.52 -4.74
C GLN A 207 1.24 12.82 -4.87
N GLN A 208 0.94 13.83 -4.06
CA GLN A 208 1.72 15.06 -4.00
C GLN A 208 3.13 14.81 -3.44
N GLU A 209 3.24 14.06 -2.33
CA GLU A 209 4.52 13.69 -1.71
C GLU A 209 5.41 12.91 -2.69
N LEU A 210 4.85 11.91 -3.38
CA LEU A 210 5.55 11.17 -4.44
C LEU A 210 6.05 12.09 -5.57
N GLY A 211 5.26 13.11 -5.92
CA GLY A 211 5.66 14.13 -6.89
C GLY A 211 6.86 14.94 -6.43
N THR A 212 6.86 15.37 -5.16
CA THR A 212 7.97 16.12 -4.56
C THR A 212 9.23 15.29 -4.42
N GLU A 213 9.11 14.03 -3.98
CA GLU A 213 10.24 13.11 -3.84
C GLU A 213 10.89 12.81 -5.20
N ARG A 214 10.08 12.60 -6.24
CA ARG A 214 10.57 12.43 -7.61
C ARG A 214 11.31 13.66 -8.13
N ALA A 215 10.85 14.87 -7.80
CA ALA A 215 11.53 16.10 -8.17
C ALA A 215 12.89 16.22 -7.45
N GLN A 216 12.92 15.99 -6.14
CA GLN A 216 14.15 15.98 -5.35
C GLN A 216 15.15 14.92 -5.83
N HIS A 217 14.67 13.72 -6.17
CA HIS A 217 15.52 12.66 -6.72
C HIS A 217 16.13 13.09 -8.05
N ARG A 218 15.36 13.71 -8.96
CA ARG A 218 15.89 14.22 -10.23
C ARG A 218 16.96 15.28 -10.02
N GLU A 219 16.71 16.23 -9.13
CA GLU A 219 17.67 17.29 -8.78
C GLU A 219 18.96 16.70 -8.20
N THR A 220 18.83 15.73 -7.28
CA THR A 220 19.98 15.04 -6.68
C THR A 220 20.80 14.28 -7.72
N VAL A 221 20.14 13.59 -8.66
CA VAL A 221 20.82 12.89 -9.75
C VAL A 221 21.55 13.87 -10.67
N GLU A 222 20.93 15.01 -11.01
CA GLU A 222 21.57 16.03 -11.83
C GLU A 222 22.79 16.65 -11.13
N ASN A 223 22.67 16.97 -9.84
CA ASN A 223 23.77 17.50 -9.05
C ASN A 223 24.91 16.49 -8.93
N ASN A 224 24.60 15.21 -8.65
CA ASN A 224 25.60 14.15 -8.61
C ASN A 224 26.32 14.00 -9.95
N LYS A 225 25.61 14.14 -11.07
CA LYS A 225 26.22 14.10 -12.41
C LYS A 225 27.18 15.27 -12.62
N LYS A 226 26.78 16.50 -12.28
CA LYS A 226 27.66 17.69 -12.35
C LYS A 226 28.91 17.51 -11.48
N THR A 227 28.73 17.05 -10.24
CA THR A 227 29.86 16.78 -9.33
C THR A 227 30.77 15.66 -9.83
N ALA A 228 30.24 14.66 -10.55
CA ALA A 228 31.06 13.63 -11.17
C ALA A 228 31.91 14.19 -12.32
N GLU A 229 31.31 15.01 -13.19
CA GLU A 229 32.01 15.70 -14.30
C GLU A 229 33.11 16.65 -13.78
N GLU A 230 32.81 17.44 -12.74
CA GLU A 230 33.81 18.31 -12.09
C GLU A 230 34.96 17.53 -11.46
N ASN A 231 34.68 16.39 -10.82
CA ASN A 231 35.72 15.52 -10.26
C ASN A 231 36.60 14.88 -11.35
N GLU A 232 36.03 14.56 -12.50
CA GLU A 232 36.78 14.03 -13.63
C GLU A 232 37.73 15.11 -14.19
N ALA A 233 37.23 16.33 -14.43
CA ALA A 233 38.05 17.46 -14.85
C ALA A 233 39.18 17.77 -13.86
N LEU A 234 38.90 17.77 -12.56
CA LEU A 234 39.93 17.96 -11.51
C LEU A 234 40.98 16.84 -11.51
N LYS A 235 40.58 15.58 -11.77
CA LYS A 235 41.53 14.46 -11.88
C LYS A 235 42.46 14.64 -13.08
N GLU A 236 41.94 15.08 -14.22
CA GLU A 236 42.73 15.37 -15.41
C GLU A 236 43.73 16.51 -15.15
N GLU A 237 43.29 17.60 -14.50
CA GLU A 237 44.15 18.73 -14.15
C GLU A 237 45.25 18.31 -13.16
N VAL A 238 44.92 17.54 -12.13
CA VAL A 238 45.91 16.98 -11.19
C VAL A 238 46.90 16.06 -11.91
N ALA A 239 46.45 15.25 -12.87
CA ALA A 239 47.34 14.40 -13.66
C ALA A 239 48.30 15.23 -14.51
N LYS A 240 47.81 16.31 -15.13
CA LYS A 240 48.63 17.26 -15.90
C LYS A 240 49.69 17.94 -15.04
N LEU A 241 49.28 18.50 -13.89
CA LEU A 241 50.19 19.14 -12.94
C LEU A 241 51.25 18.16 -12.40
N LYS A 242 50.87 16.90 -12.11
CA LYS A 242 51.85 15.86 -11.73
C LYS A 242 52.86 15.58 -12.84
N GLY A 243 52.41 15.56 -14.10
CA GLY A 243 53.29 15.44 -15.26
C GLY A 243 54.28 16.62 -15.37
N GLU A 244 53.79 17.84 -15.23
CA GLU A 244 54.62 19.06 -15.23
C GLU A 244 55.62 19.08 -14.07
N ILE A 245 55.21 18.72 -12.86
CA ILE A 245 56.10 18.58 -11.68
C ILE A 245 57.17 17.52 -11.96
N SER A 246 56.80 16.37 -12.51
CA SER A 246 57.77 15.32 -12.85
C SER A 246 58.76 15.80 -13.91
N HIS A 247 58.32 16.56 -14.91
CA HIS A 247 59.19 17.13 -15.94
C HIS A 247 60.15 18.17 -15.36
N LEU A 248 59.66 19.10 -14.54
CA LEU A 248 60.47 20.10 -13.85
C LEU A 248 61.47 19.44 -12.89
N ASN A 249 61.07 18.42 -12.16
CA ASN A 249 61.98 17.65 -11.29
C ASN A 249 63.07 16.96 -12.11
N ALA A 250 62.75 16.39 -13.28
CA ALA A 250 63.75 15.81 -14.16
C ALA A 250 64.73 16.87 -14.70
N MET A 251 64.25 18.05 -15.09
CA MET A 251 65.10 19.18 -15.50
C MET A 251 66.00 19.66 -14.37
N LEU A 252 65.47 19.82 -13.15
CA LEU A 252 66.25 20.20 -11.98
C LEU A 252 67.32 19.15 -11.65
N LEU A 253 66.99 17.86 -11.74
CA LEU A 253 67.95 16.78 -11.52
C LEU A 253 69.06 16.80 -12.58
N HIS A 254 68.71 17.02 -13.85
CA HIS A 254 69.69 17.19 -14.94
C HIS A 254 70.59 18.41 -14.71
N GLN A 255 70.02 19.57 -14.34
CA GLN A 255 70.81 20.75 -13.99
C GLN A 255 71.72 20.50 -12.78
N GLN A 256 71.23 19.82 -11.74
CA GLN A 256 72.08 19.46 -10.59
C GLN A 256 73.20 18.51 -10.99
N GLN A 257 72.96 17.56 -11.91
CA GLN A 257 74.00 16.69 -12.46
C GLN A 257 75.01 17.47 -13.32
N GLU A 258 74.57 18.44 -14.13
CA GLU A 258 75.47 19.30 -14.92
C GLU A 258 76.28 20.25 -14.02
N VAL A 259 75.67 20.81 -12.97
CA VAL A 259 76.36 21.62 -11.96
C VAL A 259 77.34 20.74 -11.17
N ALA A 260 76.96 19.53 -10.76
CA ALA A 260 77.85 18.58 -10.09
C ALA A 260 79.01 18.12 -11.00
N ALA A 261 78.75 17.91 -12.30
CA ALA A 261 79.76 17.58 -13.29
C ALA A 261 80.72 18.74 -13.59
N THR A 262 80.28 19.99 -13.37
CA THR A 262 81.14 21.19 -13.45
C THR A 262 81.76 21.58 -12.10
N THR A 263 81.28 21.03 -10.98
CA THR A 263 81.83 21.21 -9.61
C THR A 263 82.58 19.99 -9.07
N THR A 264 82.91 18.99 -9.89
CA THR A 264 83.93 17.96 -9.59
C THR A 264 85.37 18.51 -9.48
N ALA A 265 85.50 19.81 -9.22
CA ALA A 265 86.69 20.46 -8.72
C ALA A 265 86.38 21.40 -7.53
N ARG A 266 85.46 21.05 -6.61
CA ARG A 266 85.50 21.52 -5.21
C ARG A 266 84.49 20.86 -4.29
N ALA A 267 85.06 20.13 -3.32
CA ALA A 267 84.67 20.05 -1.92
C ALA A 267 83.34 19.38 -1.53
N ASP A 268 83.53 18.26 -0.81
CA ASP A 268 82.72 17.85 0.33
C ASP A 268 82.31 19.05 1.20
N GLU A 269 81.05 19.46 1.15
CA GLU A 269 80.41 20.16 2.26
C GLU A 269 78.98 19.65 2.41
N LYS A 270 78.79 18.74 3.37
CA LYS A 270 77.48 18.50 3.98
C LYS A 270 77.04 19.82 4.64
N PRO A 271 75.86 20.38 4.31
CA PRO A 271 75.35 21.53 5.05
C PRO A 271 75.07 21.13 6.51
N PRO A 272 75.22 22.06 7.47
CA PRO A 272 75.05 21.79 8.89
C PRO A 272 73.58 21.53 9.22
N ILE A 273 73.34 20.53 10.06
CA ILE A 273 72.03 20.25 10.67
C ILE A 273 71.73 21.41 11.63
N ILE A 274 70.72 22.22 11.30
CA ILE A 274 70.18 23.26 12.16
C ILE A 274 69.33 22.58 13.24
N THR A 275 69.83 22.56 14.47
CA THR A 275 69.20 21.98 15.67
C THR A 275 68.41 23.04 16.43
N ASP A 276 67.20 23.36 15.98
CA ASP A 276 66.20 24.14 16.74
C ASP A 276 64.77 23.76 16.30
N GLN A 277 64.44 22.46 16.37
CA GLN A 277 63.07 21.98 16.14
C GLN A 277 62.35 21.79 17.48
N LYS A 278 61.19 22.44 17.66
CA LYS A 278 60.36 22.28 18.86
C LYS A 278 59.46 21.05 18.74
N GLU A 279 59.29 20.30 19.83
CA GLU A 279 58.40 19.13 19.86
C GLU A 279 56.97 19.55 20.21
N ILE A 280 56.02 19.25 19.30
CA ILE A 280 54.62 19.66 19.41
C ILE A 280 53.70 18.43 19.40
N PHE A 281 52.81 18.33 20.38
CA PHE A 281 51.75 17.32 20.37
C PHE A 281 50.45 17.89 19.81
N LEU A 282 49.92 17.25 18.76
CA LEU A 282 48.66 17.59 18.13
C LEU A 282 47.56 16.66 18.64
N VAL A 283 46.58 17.21 19.36
CA VAL A 283 45.45 16.47 19.89
C VAL A 283 44.26 16.55 18.93
N GLY A 284 43.91 15.40 18.35
CA GLY A 284 42.90 15.25 17.31
C GLY A 284 43.55 15.13 15.93
N ASP A 285 43.47 13.95 15.32
CA ASP A 285 44.08 13.66 14.01
C ASP A 285 43.25 14.29 12.87
N PRO A 286 43.80 15.27 12.12
CA PRO A 286 43.14 15.83 10.96
C PRO A 286 43.19 14.93 9.71
N LYS A 287 43.81 13.74 9.78
CA LYS A 287 43.98 12.74 8.69
C LYS A 287 44.68 13.24 7.42
N ASN A 288 45.24 14.44 7.45
CA ASN A 288 45.92 15.07 6.32
C ASN A 288 47.44 15.11 6.55
N LYS A 289 48.23 14.78 5.51
CA LYS A 289 49.71 14.67 5.49
C LYS A 289 50.51 15.95 5.79
N LEU A 290 49.89 16.98 6.36
CA LEU A 290 50.54 18.28 6.60
C LEU A 290 51.56 18.26 7.75
N THR A 291 51.57 17.21 8.57
CA THR A 291 52.54 17.02 9.65
C THR A 291 53.94 16.61 9.19
N GLU A 292 54.13 16.25 7.90
CA GLU A 292 55.43 15.79 7.37
C GLU A 292 56.32 16.91 6.82
N ASN A 293 55.79 18.12 6.57
CA ASN A 293 56.48 19.16 5.78
C ASN A 293 56.93 20.42 6.54
N SER A 294 56.95 20.41 7.88
CA SER A 294 57.40 21.60 8.63
C SER A 294 58.87 21.47 9.02
N ALA A 295 59.71 22.40 8.55
CA ALA A 295 61.15 22.39 8.83
C ALA A 295 61.51 22.79 10.29
N LYS A 296 60.55 23.36 11.04
CA LYS A 296 60.77 23.95 12.37
C LYS A 296 60.11 23.19 13.54
N HIS A 297 59.20 22.25 13.28
CA HIS A 297 58.46 21.56 14.32
C HIS A 297 58.37 20.05 14.06
N THR A 298 58.56 19.27 15.12
CA THR A 298 58.35 17.82 15.11
C THR A 298 56.99 17.53 15.71
N PHE A 299 56.07 16.95 14.93
CA PHE A 299 54.68 16.71 15.36
C PHE A 299 54.47 15.28 15.85
N HIS A 300 53.90 15.13 17.03
CA HIS A 300 53.35 13.87 17.54
C HIS A 300 51.82 13.96 17.55
N VAL A 301 51.16 13.13 16.72
CA VAL A 301 49.70 13.13 16.62
C VAL A 301 49.13 12.17 17.66
N LEU A 302 48.25 12.67 18.54
CA LEU A 302 47.47 11.89 19.48
C LEU A 302 46.04 11.72 18.95
N GLU A 303 45.66 10.48 18.68
CA GLU A 303 44.26 10.13 18.44
C GLU A 303 43.44 10.29 19.72
N LEU A 304 42.14 10.52 19.56
CA LEU A 304 41.24 10.77 20.68
C LEU A 304 41.20 9.63 21.72
N LYS A 305 41.50 8.40 21.28
CA LYS A 305 41.52 7.19 22.11
C LYS A 305 42.72 7.13 23.05
N ASP A 306 43.83 7.74 22.64
CA ASP A 306 45.12 7.67 23.36
C ASP A 306 45.32 8.88 24.28
N VAL A 307 44.42 9.87 24.21
CA VAL A 307 44.43 11.07 25.08
C VAL A 307 44.34 10.74 26.58
N PRO A 308 43.49 9.80 27.05
CA PRO A 308 43.47 9.41 28.47
C PRO A 308 44.83 8.84 28.92
N ASP A 309 45.39 7.91 28.15
CA ASP A 309 46.66 7.25 28.49
C ASP A 309 47.84 8.24 28.45
N ALA A 310 47.81 9.22 27.53
CA ALA A 310 48.80 10.28 27.44
C ALA A 310 48.70 11.32 28.57
N LEU A 311 47.52 11.49 29.17
CA LEU A 311 47.30 12.32 30.36
C LEU A 311 47.72 11.61 31.64
N ASP A 312 47.55 10.29 31.73
CA ASP A 312 47.92 9.48 32.89
C ASP A 312 49.43 9.16 32.96
N SER A 313 50.16 9.34 31.84
CA SER A 313 51.61 9.06 31.71
C SER A 313 52.51 10.30 31.72
N ASP A 314 51.98 11.48 32.03
CA ASP A 314 52.66 12.79 32.01
C ASP A 314 53.37 13.12 30.67
N LEU A 315 53.02 12.45 29.57
CA LEU A 315 53.64 12.67 28.26
C LEU A 315 53.36 14.08 27.76
N LEU A 316 52.16 14.61 28.02
CA LEU A 316 51.74 15.95 27.61
C LEU A 316 52.42 17.08 28.40
N GLU A 317 53.05 16.81 29.55
CA GLU A 317 53.80 17.80 30.32
C GLU A 317 55.25 17.98 29.82
N LYS A 318 55.82 16.95 29.17
CA LYS A 318 57.22 16.94 28.73
C LYS A 318 57.49 17.77 27.47
N CYS A 319 56.44 18.18 26.76
CA CYS A 319 56.54 18.82 25.44
C CYS A 319 56.67 20.34 25.53
N ASP A 320 57.08 20.96 24.41
CA ASP A 320 57.23 22.42 24.29
C ASP A 320 55.88 23.11 24.08
N GLU A 321 55.02 22.55 23.22
CA GLU A 321 53.67 23.08 22.94
C GLU A 321 52.64 21.96 22.72
N VAL A 322 51.38 22.21 23.14
CA VAL A 322 50.23 21.33 22.88
C VAL A 322 49.23 22.06 22.01
N TRP A 323 48.92 21.49 20.85
CA TRP A 323 47.97 22.06 19.89
C TRP A 323 46.70 21.22 19.86
N MET A 324 45.54 21.86 19.96
CA MET A 324 44.27 21.18 20.13
C MET A 324 43.26 21.58 19.05
N MET A 325 42.74 20.58 18.35
CA MET A 325 41.72 20.74 17.31
C MET A 325 40.33 20.69 17.96
N THR A 326 39.76 21.85 18.26
CA THR A 326 38.56 21.93 19.12
C THR A 326 37.30 21.33 18.48
N TYR A 327 37.27 21.21 17.14
CA TYR A 327 36.20 20.55 16.39
C TYR A 327 36.30 19.01 16.37
N LEU A 328 37.48 18.44 16.68
CA LEU A 328 37.68 16.99 16.77
C LEU A 328 37.69 16.50 18.23
N VAL A 329 37.90 17.38 19.20
CA VAL A 329 38.00 17.03 20.61
C VAL A 329 36.71 17.38 21.39
N PRO A 330 36.01 16.38 21.98
CA PRO A 330 34.81 16.63 22.77
C PRO A 330 35.04 17.61 23.93
N PRO A 331 34.05 18.44 24.31
CA PRO A 331 34.20 19.47 25.34
C PRO A 331 34.71 18.96 26.69
N GLN A 332 34.34 17.74 27.08
CA GLN A 332 34.77 17.12 28.33
C GLN A 332 36.29 16.83 28.33
N MET A 333 36.82 16.35 27.21
CA MET A 333 38.25 16.07 27.05
C MET A 333 39.07 17.36 26.98
N ARG A 334 38.55 18.40 26.31
CA ARG A 334 39.17 19.73 26.30
C ARG A 334 39.36 20.29 27.71
N ARG A 335 38.33 20.14 28.57
CA ARG A 335 38.40 20.58 29.97
C ARG A 335 39.41 19.77 30.79
N LYS A 336 39.56 18.47 30.51
CA LYS A 336 40.58 17.62 31.17
C LYS A 336 42.00 18.05 30.77
N ILE A 337 42.28 18.18 29.48
CA ILE A 337 43.60 18.60 28.97
C ILE A 337 44.01 19.97 29.53
N LYS A 338 43.09 20.95 29.54
CA LYS A 338 43.35 22.29 30.10
C LYS A 338 43.58 22.32 31.61
N ARG A 339 43.10 21.31 32.34
CA ARG A 339 43.33 21.19 33.80
C ARG A 339 44.67 20.52 34.10
N THR A 340 45.08 19.57 33.27
CA THR A 340 46.31 18.80 33.46
C THR A 340 47.54 19.55 32.91
N VAL A 341 47.43 20.17 31.73
CA VAL A 341 48.58 20.85 31.10
C VAL A 341 48.61 22.33 31.48
N GLN A 342 49.64 22.75 32.24
CA GLN A 342 49.85 24.16 32.63
C GLN A 342 50.61 25.01 31.58
N LYS A 343 51.13 24.40 30.51
CA LYS A 343 51.90 25.06 29.43
C LYS A 343 50.99 25.66 28.33
N ASN A 344 51.60 26.42 27.41
CA ASN A 344 50.93 27.10 26.28
C ASN A 344 50.13 26.13 25.39
N ILE A 345 48.81 26.04 25.63
CA ILE A 345 47.87 25.32 24.76
C ILE A 345 47.41 26.27 23.65
N LYS A 346 47.55 25.86 22.39
CA LYS A 346 46.97 26.57 21.23
C LYS A 346 45.72 25.85 20.74
N GLU A 347 44.64 26.59 20.58
CA GLU A 347 43.34 26.08 20.15
C GLU A 347 43.06 26.48 18.70
N PHE A 348 42.71 25.50 17.89
CA PHE A 348 42.29 25.72 16.50
C PHE A 348 40.85 25.25 16.34
N ASN A 349 39.99 26.16 15.87
CA ASN A 349 38.57 25.89 15.66
C ASN A 349 38.29 25.22 14.31
N ASP A 350 39.25 25.27 13.41
CA ASP A 350 39.12 24.81 12.03
C ASP A 350 40.51 24.49 11.45
N PHE A 351 40.54 23.51 10.53
CA PHE A 351 41.77 23.07 9.86
C PHE A 351 42.49 24.17 9.06
N PRO A 352 41.78 25.06 8.31
CA PRO A 352 42.44 26.13 7.55
C PRO A 352 43.24 27.09 8.44
N THR A 353 42.75 27.40 9.64
CA THR A 353 43.45 28.29 10.58
C THR A 353 44.72 27.65 11.14
N MET A 354 44.68 26.36 11.46
CA MET A 354 45.87 25.59 11.83
C MET A 354 46.90 25.56 10.69
N LYS A 355 46.45 25.27 9.46
CA LYS A 355 47.32 25.22 8.28
C LYS A 355 48.03 26.56 8.04
N ARG A 356 47.29 27.68 8.08
CA ARG A 356 47.87 29.03 7.97
C ARG A 356 48.84 29.34 9.10
N TYR A 357 48.61 28.82 10.31
CA TYR A 357 49.49 29.02 11.45
C TYR A 357 50.82 28.26 11.28
N ILE A 358 50.76 27.02 10.78
CA ILE A 358 51.95 26.21 10.45
C ILE A 358 52.75 26.85 9.32
N GLU A 359 52.08 27.32 8.26
CA GLU A 359 52.72 27.92 7.08
C GLU A 359 53.30 29.31 7.36
N LYS A 360 52.72 30.08 8.30
CA LYS A 360 53.25 31.37 8.75
C LYS A 360 54.39 31.25 9.78
N GLY A 361 54.64 30.04 10.29
CA GLY A 361 55.57 29.74 11.39
C GLY A 361 57.04 29.93 11.08
#